data_AF-Q53736-F1
#
_entry.id   AF-Q53736-F1
#
_cell.length_a   1.000
_cell.length_b   1.000
_cell.length_c   1.000
_cell.angle_alpha   90.00
_cell.angle_beta   90.00
_cell.angle_gamma   90.00
#
_symmetry.space_group_name_H-M   'P 1'
#
loop_
_entity.id
_entity.type
_entity.pdbx_description
1 polymer ?
#
loop_
_entity_poly.entity_id
_entity_poly.type
_entity_poly.pdbx_seq_one_letter_code
_entity_poly.pdbx_strand_id
1 'polypeptide(L)'
;IDELRSCGIWQPRNGVASEWEHYVGRLADSFGLSLAFSGAALSDEHFLEHLWSHGEMACLAGADVSYAFSPDIRSIPLVDPTPVYPWSMVWRRQAGHPLVDRLVGLAKRSAGDWLTHVPGEIWLPAPDRALLRGAGVDVDAVRG
;
A
#
# COMPACT_ATOMS: atom_id res chain seq x y z
N ILE A 1 -5.97 13.66 2.25
CA ILE A 1 -7.04 12.62 2.21
C ILE A 1 -8.44 13.20 1.98
N ASP A 2 -8.82 14.35 2.55
CA ASP A 2 -10.21 14.82 2.50
C ASP A 2 -10.77 15.08 1.08
N GLU A 3 -9.92 15.44 0.12
CA GLU A 3 -10.30 15.56 -1.30
C GLU A 3 -10.83 14.23 -1.89
N LEU A 4 -10.40 13.08 -1.36
CA LEU A 4 -10.92 11.78 -1.76
C LEU A 4 -12.37 11.55 -1.31
N ARG A 5 -12.87 12.30 -0.32
CA ARG A 5 -14.28 12.19 0.11
C ARG A 5 -15.23 12.70 -0.97
N SER A 6 -14.83 13.73 -1.72
CA SER A 6 -15.66 14.30 -2.79
C SER A 6 -15.68 13.41 -4.03
N CYS A 7 -14.57 12.77 -4.38
CA CYS A 7 -14.49 11.97 -5.61
C CYS A 7 -14.71 10.46 -5.39
N GLY A 8 -14.35 9.92 -4.23
CA GLY A 8 -14.36 8.48 -3.95
C GLY A 8 -13.17 7.73 -4.56
N ILE A 9 -13.12 6.43 -4.27
CA ILE A 9 -12.09 5.51 -4.74
C ILE A 9 -12.73 4.42 -5.57
N TRP A 10 -12.14 4.15 -6.74
CA TRP A 10 -12.34 2.92 -7.49
C TRP A 10 -11.06 2.06 -7.44
N GLN A 11 -11.24 0.74 -7.48
CA GLN A 11 -10.17 -0.24 -7.60
C GLN A 11 -10.57 -1.38 -8.54
N PRO A 12 -9.66 -1.86 -9.40
CA PRO A 12 -9.90 -3.06 -10.17
C PRO A 12 -9.99 -4.28 -9.24
N ARG A 13 -10.84 -5.24 -9.60
CA ARG A 13 -11.06 -6.48 -8.85
C ARG A 13 -10.80 -7.70 -9.71
N ASN A 14 -9.70 -8.40 -9.42
CA ASN A 14 -9.31 -9.63 -10.09
C ASN A 14 -9.74 -10.86 -9.27
N GLY A 15 -11.04 -11.18 -9.28
CA GLY A 15 -11.56 -12.40 -8.66
C GLY A 15 -11.79 -12.31 -7.13
N VAL A 16 -11.13 -13.19 -6.37
CA VAL A 16 -11.30 -13.31 -4.91
C VAL A 16 -10.70 -12.14 -4.15
N ALA A 17 -11.27 -11.82 -2.99
CA ALA A 17 -10.82 -10.72 -2.15
C ALA A 17 -9.35 -10.89 -1.74
N SER A 18 -8.55 -9.87 -2.00
CA SER A 18 -7.11 -9.84 -1.71
C SER A 18 -6.82 -9.08 -0.41
N GLU A 19 -5.58 -9.16 0.08
CA GLU A 19 -5.10 -8.30 1.17
C GLU A 19 -5.19 -6.81 0.81
N TRP A 20 -4.99 -6.48 -0.47
CA TRP A 20 -5.17 -5.14 -1.01
C TRP A 20 -6.63 -4.65 -0.90
N GLU A 21 -7.61 -5.49 -1.26
CA GLU A 21 -9.05 -5.14 -1.11
C GLU A 21 -9.39 -4.82 0.34
N HIS A 22 -8.88 -5.63 1.29
CA HIS A 22 -9.07 -5.36 2.72
C HIS A 22 -8.35 -4.10 3.20
N TYR A 23 -7.15 -3.82 2.69
CA TYR A 23 -6.41 -2.60 3.00
C TYR A 23 -7.17 -1.35 2.55
N VAL A 24 -7.60 -1.31 1.29
CA VAL A 24 -8.36 -0.18 0.73
C VAL A 24 -9.71 -0.03 1.44
N GLY A 25 -10.38 -1.14 1.77
CA GLY A 25 -11.61 -1.11 2.56
C GLY A 25 -11.41 -0.45 3.94
N ARG A 26 -10.36 -0.85 4.67
CA ARG A 26 -10.05 -0.24 5.97
C ARG A 26 -9.64 1.22 5.87
N LEU A 27 -8.99 1.62 4.76
CA LEU A 27 -8.66 3.01 4.48
C LEU A 27 -9.93 3.82 4.27
N ALA A 28 -10.83 3.33 3.40
CA ALA A 28 -12.10 3.95 3.13
C ALA A 28 -12.95 4.10 4.40
N ASP A 29 -13.03 3.05 5.24
CA ASP A 29 -13.74 3.10 6.52
C ASP A 29 -13.13 4.14 7.48
N SER A 30 -11.81 4.19 7.59
CA SER A 30 -11.10 5.09 8.51
C SER A 30 -11.32 6.56 8.17
N PHE A 31 -11.53 6.86 6.89
CA PHE A 31 -11.65 8.22 6.37
C PHE A 31 -13.01 8.48 5.70
N GLY A 32 -14.02 7.64 5.93
CA GLY A 32 -15.36 7.80 5.36
C GLY A 32 -15.37 8.06 3.85
N LEU A 33 -14.61 7.27 3.08
CA LEU A 33 -14.49 7.40 1.63
C LEU A 33 -15.48 6.45 0.93
N SER A 34 -16.11 6.92 -0.14
CA SER A 34 -16.85 6.03 -1.05
C SER A 34 -15.87 5.09 -1.75
N LEU A 35 -16.19 3.80 -1.80
CA LEU A 35 -15.33 2.77 -2.38
C LEU A 35 -16.12 1.86 -3.31
N ALA A 36 -15.63 1.70 -4.54
CA ALA A 36 -16.16 0.78 -5.54
C ALA A 36 -15.07 -0.19 -6.01
N PHE A 37 -15.46 -1.45 -6.18
CA PHE A 37 -14.64 -2.49 -6.80
C PHE A 37 -15.38 -3.04 -8.00
N SER A 38 -14.79 -2.94 -9.19
CA SER A 38 -15.41 -3.42 -10.42
C SER A 38 -14.36 -3.64 -11.50
N GLY A 39 -14.62 -4.60 -12.40
CA GLY A 39 -13.79 -4.84 -13.58
C GLY A 39 -12.39 -5.37 -13.27
N ALA A 40 -11.82 -6.12 -14.21
CA ALA A 40 -10.41 -6.49 -14.16
C ALA A 40 -9.60 -5.50 -15.00
N ALA A 41 -8.47 -5.01 -14.48
CA ALA A 41 -7.49 -4.27 -15.26
C ALA A 41 -6.54 -5.27 -15.93
N LEU A 42 -6.86 -5.67 -17.17
CA LEU A 42 -6.13 -6.72 -17.90
C LEU A 42 -4.93 -6.19 -18.71
N SER A 43 -4.93 -4.89 -19.01
CA SER A 43 -3.85 -4.14 -19.64
C SER A 43 -3.92 -2.69 -19.17
N ASP A 44 -2.91 -1.89 -19.51
CA ASP A 44 -2.86 -0.46 -19.20
C ASP A 44 -3.99 0.32 -19.90
N GLU A 45 -4.32 -0.04 -21.15
CA GLU A 45 -5.45 0.53 -21.88
C GLU A 45 -6.79 0.16 -21.24
N HIS A 46 -6.94 -1.11 -20.84
CA HIS A 46 -8.17 -1.57 -20.19
C HIS A 46 -8.36 -0.98 -18.78
N PHE A 47 -7.25 -0.68 -18.09
CA PHE A 47 -7.26 0.08 -16.85
C PHE A 47 -7.74 1.51 -17.09
N LEU A 48 -7.20 2.20 -18.10
CA LEU A 48 -7.62 3.56 -18.47
C LEU A 48 -9.11 3.62 -18.81
N GLU A 49 -9.58 2.74 -19.68
CA GLU A 49 -11.00 2.67 -20.07
C GLU A 49 -11.92 2.54 -18.85
N HIS A 50 -11.57 1.64 -17.91
CA HIS A 50 -12.31 1.49 -16.68
C HIS A 50 -12.23 2.73 -15.79
N LEU A 51 -11.05 3.31 -15.59
CA LEU A 51 -10.88 4.51 -14.79
C LEU A 51 -11.77 5.64 -15.32
N TRP A 52 -11.76 5.89 -16.63
CA TRP A 52 -12.60 6.89 -17.28
C TRP A 52 -14.11 6.61 -17.11
N SER A 53 -14.53 5.35 -17.17
CA SER A 53 -15.93 4.99 -16.96
C SER A 53 -16.44 5.27 -15.53
N HIS A 54 -15.56 5.39 -14.55
CA HIS A 54 -15.90 5.72 -13.16
C HIS A 54 -15.90 7.24 -12.89
N GLY A 55 -15.66 8.06 -13.91
CA GLY A 55 -15.79 9.52 -13.84
C GLY A 55 -14.74 10.14 -12.92
N GLU A 56 -15.20 10.87 -11.91
CA GLU A 56 -14.31 11.63 -11.02
C GLU A 56 -13.57 10.75 -9.99
N MET A 57 -13.90 9.46 -9.86
CA MET A 57 -13.26 8.57 -8.88
C MET A 57 -11.75 8.44 -9.07
N ALA A 58 -11.01 8.42 -7.97
CA ALA A 58 -9.57 8.16 -7.98
C ALA A 58 -9.25 6.66 -7.91
N CYS A 59 -8.11 6.25 -8.47
CA CYS A 59 -7.52 4.95 -8.21
C CYS A 59 -6.28 5.09 -7.34
N LEU A 60 -6.22 4.33 -6.24
CA LEU A 60 -5.01 4.17 -5.44
C LEU A 60 -4.02 3.25 -6.14
N ALA A 61 -2.74 3.57 -5.99
CA ALA A 61 -1.62 2.76 -6.45
C ALA A 61 -0.45 2.87 -5.47
N GLY A 62 0.51 1.95 -5.58
CA GLY A 62 1.79 2.07 -4.87
C GLY A 62 2.57 3.30 -5.34
N ALA A 63 3.36 3.90 -4.44
CA ALA A 63 4.17 5.07 -4.76
C ALA A 63 5.27 4.80 -5.81
N ASP A 64 5.59 3.52 -6.01
CA ASP A 64 6.53 2.99 -6.98
C ASP A 64 5.89 2.64 -8.33
N VAL A 65 4.56 2.76 -8.46
CA VAL A 65 3.82 2.53 -9.70
C VAL A 65 3.78 3.82 -10.52
N SER A 66 4.22 3.74 -11.77
CA SER A 66 4.20 4.86 -12.71
C SER A 66 3.09 4.71 -13.74
N TYR A 67 2.29 5.76 -13.91
CA TYR A 67 1.28 5.90 -14.96
C TYR A 67 1.74 6.81 -16.11
N ALA A 68 3.05 7.03 -16.23
CA ALA A 68 3.63 7.92 -17.25
C ALA A 68 3.40 7.45 -18.71
N PHE A 69 2.81 6.27 -18.90
CA PHE A 69 2.37 5.79 -20.21
C PHE A 69 1.20 6.59 -20.79
N SER A 70 0.46 7.34 -19.96
CA SER A 70 -0.65 8.19 -20.41
C SER A 70 -0.52 9.62 -19.89
N PRO A 71 -0.63 10.65 -20.75
CA PRO A 71 -0.65 12.05 -20.32
C PRO A 71 -1.94 12.43 -19.59
N ASP A 72 -2.98 11.58 -19.65
CA ASP A 72 -4.29 11.87 -19.09
C ASP A 72 -4.42 11.41 -17.62
N ILE A 73 -3.42 10.67 -17.10
CA ILE A 73 -3.32 10.32 -15.68
C ILE A 73 -2.35 11.27 -14.98
N ARG A 74 -2.71 11.67 -13.76
CA ARG A 74 -1.79 12.32 -12.83
C ARG A 74 -1.74 11.56 -11.52
N SER A 75 -0.52 11.22 -11.08
CA SER A 75 -0.30 10.67 -9.74
C SER A 75 -0.27 11.81 -8.73
N ILE A 76 -1.13 11.72 -7.71
CA ILE A 76 -1.19 12.68 -6.61
C ILE A 76 -0.78 11.96 -5.32
N PRO A 77 0.24 12.44 -4.59
CA PRO A 77 0.66 11.81 -3.34
C PRO A 77 -0.43 11.99 -2.28
N LEU A 78 -0.75 10.92 -1.56
CA LEU A 78 -1.59 10.99 -0.38
C LEU A 78 -0.74 11.27 0.84
N VAL A 79 -1.02 12.39 1.49
CA VAL A 79 -0.33 12.87 2.70
C VAL A 79 -1.35 13.23 3.77
N ASP A 80 -0.85 13.39 5.01
CA ASP A 80 -1.56 13.86 6.19
C ASP A 80 -2.88 13.11 6.51
N PRO A 81 -2.78 11.85 6.98
CA PRO A 81 -1.58 11.01 7.04
C PRO A 81 -1.33 10.25 5.73
N THR A 82 -0.07 9.85 5.49
CA THR A 82 0.34 9.03 4.34
C THR A 82 -0.07 7.57 4.53
N PRO A 83 -0.99 7.01 3.71
CA PRO A 83 -1.30 5.59 3.77
C PRO A 83 -0.12 4.76 3.27
N VAL A 84 0.32 3.78 4.05
CA VAL A 84 1.39 2.86 3.62
C VAL A 84 0.88 1.42 3.58
N TYR A 85 1.25 0.70 2.53
CA TYR A 85 0.98 -0.72 2.37
C TYR A 85 2.25 -1.51 2.72
N PRO A 86 2.30 -2.23 3.86
CA PRO A 86 3.51 -2.88 4.31
C PRO A 86 3.86 -4.09 3.46
N TRP A 87 5.13 -4.23 3.12
CA TRP A 87 5.67 -5.46 2.54
C TRP A 87 6.15 -6.39 3.65
N SER A 88 5.71 -7.65 3.59
CA SER A 88 6.06 -8.66 4.60
C SER A 88 6.91 -9.77 3.99
N MET A 89 7.96 -10.15 4.69
CA MET A 89 8.70 -11.38 4.42
C MET A 89 8.23 -12.47 5.38
N VAL A 90 7.79 -13.61 4.85
CA VAL A 90 7.24 -14.73 5.64
C VAL A 90 8.03 -16.00 5.35
N TRP A 91 8.42 -16.72 6.40
CA TRP A 91 9.10 -18.02 6.28
C TRP A 91 8.62 -18.98 7.36
N ARG A 92 8.85 -20.27 7.15
CA ARG A 92 8.49 -21.31 8.14
C ARG A 92 9.40 -21.17 9.36
N ARG A 93 8.82 -21.16 10.56
CA ARG A 93 9.55 -21.10 11.84
C ARG A 93 10.64 -22.17 12.01
N GLN A 94 10.41 -23.35 11.44
CA GLN A 94 11.34 -24.49 11.50
C GLN A 94 12.38 -24.49 10.37
N ALA A 95 12.26 -23.59 9.38
CA ALA A 95 13.24 -23.44 8.32
C ALA A 95 14.36 -22.49 8.79
N GLY A 96 15.23 -23.00 9.68
CA GLY A 96 16.44 -22.31 10.15
C GLY A 96 17.53 -22.23 9.08
N HIS A 97 17.15 -21.97 7.83
CA HIS A 97 18.09 -21.94 6.72
C HIS A 97 18.99 -20.69 6.85
N PRO A 98 20.33 -20.82 6.88
CA PRO A 98 21.24 -19.70 7.11
C PRO A 98 21.10 -18.53 6.13
N LEU A 99 20.48 -18.76 4.96
CA LEU A 99 20.21 -17.70 3.98
C LEU A 99 19.02 -16.79 4.36
N VAL A 100 18.13 -17.22 5.25
CA VAL A 100 17.02 -16.36 5.71
C VAL A 100 17.57 -15.14 6.42
N ASP A 101 18.50 -15.32 7.35
CA ASP A 101 19.15 -14.22 8.06
C ASP A 101 19.94 -13.31 7.11
N ARG A 102 20.59 -13.89 6.10
CA ARG A 102 21.27 -13.10 5.05
C ARG A 102 20.30 -12.29 4.22
N LEU A 103 19.15 -12.84 3.85
CA LEU A 103 18.12 -12.15 3.08
C LEU A 103 17.50 -11.01 3.91
N VAL A 104 17.18 -11.26 5.18
CA VAL A 104 16.67 -10.22 6.10
C VAL A 104 17.70 -9.10 6.27
N GLY A 105 18.99 -9.45 6.44
CA GLY A 105 20.06 -8.45 6.54
C GLY A 105 20.22 -7.61 5.27
N LEU A 106 20.09 -8.23 4.08
CA LEU A 106 20.10 -7.51 2.80
C LEU A 106 18.89 -6.58 2.67
N ALA A 107 17.68 -7.08 2.96
CA ALA A 107 16.46 -6.28 2.90
C ALA A 107 16.54 -5.05 3.80
N LYS A 108 17.02 -5.19 5.05
CA LYS A 108 17.22 -4.07 5.97
C LYS A 108 18.17 -3.00 5.43
N ARG A 109 19.29 -3.40 4.83
CA ARG A 109 20.26 -2.44 4.25
C ARG A 109 19.72 -1.75 3.00
N SER A 110 18.91 -2.45 2.21
CA SER A 110 18.34 -1.90 0.97
C SER A 110 17.10 -1.04 1.19
N ALA A 111 16.45 -1.13 2.35
CA ALA A 111 15.17 -0.48 2.59
C ALA A 111 15.24 1.05 2.71
N GLY A 112 16.42 1.63 2.99
CA GLY A 112 16.56 3.08 3.21
C GLY A 112 15.55 3.57 4.26
N ASP A 113 14.83 4.65 3.93
CA ASP A 113 13.83 5.24 4.83
C ASP A 113 12.49 4.49 4.87
N TRP A 114 12.32 3.40 4.11
CA TRP A 114 11.06 2.63 4.08
C TRP A 114 10.75 1.92 5.39
N LEU A 115 11.76 1.73 6.25
CA LEU A 115 11.59 1.19 7.59
C LEU A 115 11.31 2.27 8.64
N THR A 116 11.40 3.55 8.27
CA THR A 116 11.16 4.67 9.18
C THR A 116 9.65 4.83 9.38
N HIS A 117 9.19 4.51 10.58
CA HIS A 117 7.81 4.77 10.99
C HIS A 117 7.75 5.99 11.91
N VAL A 118 7.24 7.11 11.38
CA VAL A 118 6.96 8.31 12.18
C VAL A 118 5.50 8.28 12.65
N PRO A 119 5.23 8.11 13.96
CA PRO A 119 3.87 8.06 14.47
C PRO A 119 3.11 9.36 14.15
N GLY A 120 1.91 9.24 13.60
CA GLY A 120 1.04 10.37 13.27
C GLY A 120 1.18 10.89 11.84
N GLU A 121 2.32 10.65 11.18
CA GLU A 121 2.52 10.99 9.77
C GLU A 121 2.05 9.88 8.83
N ILE A 122 2.10 8.64 9.31
CA ILE A 122 1.75 7.43 8.55
C ILE A 122 0.42 6.86 9.04
N TRP A 123 -0.43 6.49 8.09
CA TRP A 123 -1.59 5.66 8.33
C TRP A 123 -1.33 4.22 7.93
N LEU A 124 -1.68 3.33 8.86
CA LEU A 124 -1.66 1.88 8.71
C LEU A 124 -2.99 1.33 9.23
N PRO A 125 -3.51 0.23 8.68
CA PRO A 125 -4.66 -0.44 9.27
C PRO A 125 -4.41 -0.84 10.74
N ALA A 126 -5.47 -0.87 11.55
CA ALA A 126 -5.34 -1.19 12.98
C ALA A 126 -4.61 -2.51 13.29
N PRO A 127 -4.82 -3.62 12.54
CA PRO A 127 -4.05 -4.85 12.75
C PRO A 127 -2.55 -4.67 12.50
N ASP A 128 -2.17 -3.95 11.44
CA ASP A 128 -0.77 -3.73 11.08
C ASP A 128 -0.07 -2.84 12.11
N ARG A 129 -0.77 -1.81 12.62
CA ARG A 129 -0.27 -0.99 13.74
C ARG A 129 -0.04 -1.81 15.01
N ALA A 130 -0.81 -2.87 15.25
CA ALA A 130 -0.62 -3.74 16.40
C ALA A 130 0.61 -4.64 16.22
N LEU A 131 0.84 -5.16 15.01
CA LEU A 131 2.02 -5.94 14.67
C LEU A 131 3.31 -5.13 14.82
N LEU A 132 3.33 -3.88 14.33
CA LEU A 132 4.52 -3.02 14.42
C LEU A 132 4.82 -2.53 15.84
N ARG A 133 3.81 -2.44 16.72
CA ARG A 133 4.06 -2.13 18.15
C ARG A 133 4.64 -3.32 18.92
N GLY A 134 4.29 -4.54 18.53
CA GLY A 134 4.84 -5.77 19.13
C GLY A 134 6.23 -6.14 18.60
N ALA A 135 6.55 -5.72 17.37
CA ALA A 135 7.86 -5.86 16.75
C ALA A 135 8.72 -4.63 17.09
N GLY A 136 9.29 -4.58 18.29
CA GLY A 136 10.36 -3.63 18.58
C GLY A 136 11.52 -3.86 17.60
N VAL A 137 11.55 -3.10 16.51
CA VAL A 137 12.75 -2.99 15.69
C VAL A 137 13.67 -2.08 16.46
N ASP A 138 14.68 -2.67 17.09
CA ASP A 138 15.78 -1.93 17.67
C ASP A 138 16.46 -1.13 16.55
N VAL A 139 16.18 0.17 16.52
CA VAL A 139 16.71 1.13 15.55
C VAL A 139 18.22 1.33 15.72
N ASP A 140 18.79 0.95 16.88
CA ASP A 140 20.24 0.98 17.11
C ASP A 140 20.98 -0.19 16.43
N ALA A 141 20.26 -1.24 15.98
CA ALA A 141 20.84 -2.35 15.22
C ALA A 141 21.07 -2.05 13.72
N VAL A 142 20.67 -0.86 13.24
CA VAL A 142 20.82 -0.44 11.83
C VAL A 142 22.09 0.39 11.59
N ARG A 143 22.84 0.75 12.64
CA ARG A 143 24.10 1.53 12.55
C ARG A 143 25.39 0.72 12.73
N GLY A 144 25.37 -0.60 12.50
CA GLY A 144 26.55 -1.47 12.52
C GLY A 144 27.09 -1.79 11.15
#